data_AF-A0A832CWA1-F1
#
_entry.id   AF-A0A832CWA1-F1
#
_cell.length_a   1.000
_cell.length_b   1.000
_cell.length_c   1.000
_cell.angle_alpha   90.00
_cell.angle_beta   90.00
_cell.angle_gamma   90.00
#
_symmetry.space_group_name_H-M   'P 1'
#
loop_
_entity.id
_entity.type
_entity.pdbx_description
1 polymer ?
#
loop_
_entity_poly.entity_id
_entity_poly.type
_entity_poly.pdbx_seq_one_letter_code
_entity_poly.pdbx_strand_id
1 'polypeptide(L)'
;MSKSINAESILDELALNLQEHVELLEEVRKIIALNRASRNYNINLLLDAMSRLRSNRAKIMANLEFIMNIDIYPHQVDDLIALLGYYVEIAFSNERKLLLEVRKFINIDNDIEELNRTRDTASEILARTSSTTIR
;
A
#
# COMPACT_ATOMS: atom_id res chain seq x y z
N MET A 1 -21.69 -12.05 23.32
CA MET A 1 -20.66 -12.75 22.52
C MET A 1 -20.09 -11.73 21.56
N SER A 2 -18.96 -11.11 21.91
CA SER A 2 -18.24 -10.22 20.99
C SER A 2 -17.78 -11.07 19.80
N LYS A 3 -18.16 -10.70 18.59
CA LYS A 3 -17.52 -11.24 17.38
C LYS A 3 -16.04 -10.86 17.51
N SER A 4 -15.17 -11.82 17.83
CA SER A 4 -13.74 -11.62 17.64
C SER A 4 -13.56 -11.40 16.15
N ILE A 5 -13.32 -10.15 15.75
CA ILE A 5 -12.93 -9.88 14.37
C ILE A 5 -11.59 -10.62 14.21
N ASN A 6 -11.58 -11.61 13.31
CA ASN A 6 -10.45 -12.53 13.19
C ASN A 6 -9.26 -11.77 12.57
N ALA A 7 -8.20 -11.56 13.36
CA ALA A 7 -6.97 -10.91 12.90
C ALA A 7 -6.41 -11.56 11.61
N GLU A 8 -6.59 -12.88 11.46
CA GLU A 8 -6.19 -13.64 10.27
C GLU A 8 -6.87 -13.12 9.00
N SER A 9 -8.18 -12.83 9.07
CA SER A 9 -8.94 -12.30 7.94
C SER A 9 -8.41 -10.94 7.48
N ILE A 10 -7.91 -10.11 8.40
CA ILE A 10 -7.36 -8.79 8.06
C ILE A 10 -5.97 -8.90 7.47
N LEU A 11 -5.17 -9.87 7.92
CA LEU A 11 -3.86 -10.16 7.32
C LEU A 11 -4.01 -10.70 5.90
N ASP A 12 -4.99 -11.59 5.67
CA ASP A 12 -5.34 -12.06 4.33
C ASP A 12 -5.80 -10.91 3.43
N GLU A 13 -6.69 -10.05 3.93
CA GLU A 13 -7.12 -8.85 3.20
C GLU A 13 -5.95 -7.90 2.93
N LEU A 14 -5.03 -7.72 3.88
CA LEU A 14 -3.84 -6.90 3.69
C LEU A 14 -2.93 -7.49 2.60
N ALA A 15 -2.69 -8.80 2.63
CA ALA A 15 -1.91 -9.50 1.62
C ALA A 15 -2.54 -9.36 0.22
N LEU A 16 -3.86 -9.54 0.11
CA LEU A 16 -4.60 -9.35 -1.14
C LEU A 16 -4.50 -7.90 -1.64
N ASN A 17 -4.67 -6.92 -0.75
CA ASN A 17 -4.55 -5.52 -1.11
C ASN A 17 -3.13 -5.15 -1.56
N LEU A 18 -2.09 -5.72 -0.94
CA LEU A 18 -0.69 -5.55 -1.34
C LEU A 18 -0.39 -6.21 -2.68
N GLN A 19 -0.99 -7.36 -2.99
CA GLN A 19 -0.88 -7.96 -4.31
C GLN A 19 -1.55 -7.07 -5.38
N GLU A 20 -2.80 -6.65 -5.15
CA GLU A 20 -3.53 -5.73 -6.04
C GLU A 20 -2.74 -4.43 -6.26
N HIS A 21 -2.09 -3.91 -5.21
CA HIS A 21 -1.23 -2.74 -5.28
C HIS A 21 -0.12 -2.91 -6.32
N VAL A 22 0.61 -4.03 -6.29
CA VAL A 22 1.70 -4.32 -7.24
C VAL A 22 1.18 -4.36 -8.67
N GLU A 23 0.04 -4.99 -8.89
CA GLU A 23 -0.58 -5.10 -10.21
C GLU A 23 -0.97 -3.71 -10.76
N LEU A 24 -1.52 -2.85 -9.91
CA LEU A 24 -1.86 -1.46 -10.25
C LEU A 24 -0.62 -0.60 -10.53
N LEU A 25 0.47 -0.78 -9.78
CA LEU A 25 1.74 -0.10 -10.06
C LEU A 25 2.26 -0.45 -11.46
N GLU A 26 2.21 -1.73 -11.84
CA GLU A 26 2.63 -2.19 -13.16
C GLU A 26 1.70 -1.68 -14.28
N GLU A 27 0.40 -1.59 -14.02
CA GLU A 27 -0.55 -1.01 -14.96
C GLU A 27 -0.24 0.47 -15.24
N VAL A 28 -0.04 1.28 -14.21
CA VAL A 28 0.32 2.69 -14.35
C VAL A 28 1.66 2.83 -15.06
N ARG A 29 2.67 1.99 -14.76
CA ARG A 29 3.96 1.96 -15.48
C ARG A 29 3.77 1.73 -16.98
N LYS A 30 2.93 0.76 -17.36
CA LYS A 30 2.62 0.47 -18.77
C LYS A 30 1.95 1.67 -19.44
N ILE A 31 0.99 2.32 -18.79
CA ILE A 31 0.33 3.52 -19.33
C ILE A 31 1.33 4.66 -19.56
N ILE A 32 2.24 4.90 -18.61
CA ILE A 32 3.30 5.91 -18.77
C ILE A 32 4.21 5.57 -19.95
N ALA A 33 4.63 4.29 -20.08
CA ALA A 33 5.47 3.85 -21.18
C ALA A 33 4.77 4.01 -22.54
N LEU A 34 3.48 3.66 -22.63
CA LEU A 34 2.67 3.86 -23.83
C LEU A 34 2.53 5.34 -24.18
N ASN A 35 2.25 6.20 -23.21
CA ASN A 35 2.15 7.65 -23.42
C ASN A 35 3.48 8.25 -23.92
N ARG A 36 4.63 7.74 -23.45
CA ARG A 36 5.95 8.14 -23.96
C ARG A 36 6.17 7.69 -25.41
N ALA A 37 5.77 6.47 -25.74
CA ALA A 37 5.99 5.88 -27.06
C ALA A 37 5.06 6.46 -28.14
N SER A 38 3.79 6.70 -27.81
CA SER A 38 2.76 7.09 -28.78
C SER A 38 2.76 8.59 -29.11
N ARG A 39 3.39 9.43 -28.27
CA ARG A 39 3.22 10.91 -28.27
C ARG A 39 1.76 11.37 -28.19
N ASN A 40 0.85 10.46 -27.87
CA ASN A 40 -0.57 10.71 -27.68
C ASN A 40 -0.90 10.36 -26.23
N TYR A 41 -1.00 11.40 -25.40
CA TYR A 41 -1.19 11.26 -23.97
C TYR A 41 -2.62 10.84 -23.67
N ASN A 42 -2.84 9.54 -23.47
CA ASN A 42 -4.11 9.05 -22.96
C ASN A 42 -4.17 9.28 -21.45
N ILE A 43 -4.42 10.54 -21.08
CA ILE A 43 -4.50 11.00 -19.69
C ILE A 43 -5.67 10.33 -18.96
N ASN A 44 -6.76 9.99 -19.66
CA ASN A 44 -7.94 9.37 -19.05
C ASN A 44 -7.62 7.97 -18.51
N LEU A 45 -6.89 7.14 -19.26
CA LEU A 45 -6.42 5.84 -18.77
C LEU A 45 -5.52 5.99 -17.55
N LEU A 46 -4.63 7.00 -17.57
CA LEU A 46 -3.74 7.26 -16.43
C LEU A 46 -4.53 7.69 -15.20
N LEU A 47 -5.52 8.57 -15.36
CA LEU A 47 -6.38 9.03 -14.26
C LEU A 47 -7.19 7.88 -13.65
N ASP A 48 -7.73 6.99 -14.48
CA ASP A 48 -8.46 5.81 -14.01
C ASP A 48 -7.57 4.86 -13.20
N ALA A 49 -6.40 4.50 -13.74
CA ALA A 49 -5.45 3.63 -13.05
C ALA A 49 -4.94 4.27 -11.73
N MET A 50 -4.69 5.58 -11.73
CA MET A 50 -4.33 6.33 -10.52
C MET A 50 -5.46 6.37 -9.49
N SER A 51 -6.72 6.47 -9.93
CA SER A 51 -7.89 6.40 -9.04
C SER A 51 -7.98 5.04 -8.34
N ARG A 52 -7.74 3.95 -9.08
CA ARG A 52 -7.69 2.59 -8.53
C ARG A 52 -6.52 2.41 -7.56
N LEU A 53 -5.34 2.92 -7.89
CA LEU A 53 -4.18 2.89 -6.99
C LEU A 53 -4.45 3.63 -5.67
N ARG A 54 -5.06 4.83 -5.73
CA ARG A 54 -5.49 5.57 -4.52
C ARG A 54 -6.48 4.78 -3.69
N SER A 55 -7.49 4.21 -4.35
CA SER A 55 -8.53 3.43 -3.67
C SER A 55 -7.94 2.21 -2.97
N ASN A 56 -7.00 1.50 -3.61
CA ASN A 56 -6.29 0.38 -3.00
C ASN A 56 -5.39 0.84 -1.83
N ARG A 57 -4.65 1.95 -1.97
CA ARG A 57 -3.87 2.54 -0.86
C ARG A 57 -4.75 2.86 0.35
N ALA A 58 -5.95 3.39 0.13
CA ALA A 58 -6.90 3.66 1.20
C ALA A 58 -7.37 2.38 1.90
N LYS A 59 -7.56 1.27 1.17
CA LYS A 59 -7.85 -0.05 1.78
C LYS A 59 -6.67 -0.52 2.63
N ILE A 60 -5.45 -0.43 2.12
CA ILE A 60 -4.23 -0.78 2.89
C ILE A 60 -4.20 0.02 4.19
N MET A 61 -4.39 1.35 4.12
CA MET A 61 -4.43 2.20 5.29
C MET A 61 -5.50 1.76 6.29
N ALA A 62 -6.72 1.46 5.83
CA ALA A 62 -7.80 0.98 6.69
C ALA A 62 -7.43 -0.34 7.40
N ASN A 63 -6.79 -1.28 6.69
CA ASN A 63 -6.29 -2.52 7.30
C ASN A 63 -5.22 -2.25 8.36
N LEU A 64 -4.29 -1.32 8.10
CA LEU A 64 -3.26 -0.93 9.06
C LEU A 64 -3.87 -0.27 10.31
N GLU A 65 -4.79 0.67 10.14
CA GLU A 65 -5.51 1.31 11.24
C GLU A 65 -6.28 0.30 12.08
N PHE A 66 -6.87 -0.70 11.45
CA PHE A 66 -7.52 -1.80 12.15
C PHE A 66 -6.51 -2.62 12.96
N ILE A 67 -5.38 -3.01 12.35
CA ILE A 67 -4.30 -3.77 12.99
C ILE A 67 -3.77 -3.04 14.25
N MET A 68 -3.68 -1.71 14.24
CA MET A 68 -3.24 -0.95 15.42
C MET A 68 -4.10 -1.16 16.67
N ASN A 69 -5.36 -1.53 16.48
CA ASN A 69 -6.42 -1.57 17.50
C ASN A 69 -6.82 -3.00 17.91
N ILE A 70 -6.12 -4.02 17.41
CA ILE A 70 -6.40 -5.43 17.76
C ILE A 70 -5.19 -6.12 18.36
N ASP A 71 -5.47 -7.18 19.11
CA ASP A 71 -4.43 -8.09 19.59
C ASP A 71 -4.01 -9.03 18.45
N ILE A 72 -2.71 -9.04 18.16
CA ILE A 72 -2.10 -9.96 17.20
C ILE A 72 -1.57 -11.17 17.96
N TYR A 73 -1.99 -12.37 17.56
CA TYR A 73 -1.54 -13.61 18.20
C TYR A 73 -0.13 -13.99 17.74
N PRO A 74 0.67 -14.71 18.56
CA PRO A 74 2.07 -15.01 18.25
C PRO A 74 2.30 -15.69 16.89
N HIS A 75 1.40 -16.58 16.46
CA HIS A 75 1.51 -17.28 15.17
C HIS A 75 1.28 -16.39 13.95
N GLN A 76 0.74 -15.17 14.14
CA GLN A 76 0.43 -14.20 13.08
C GLN A 76 1.49 -13.08 12.98
N VAL A 77 2.39 -13.00 13.96
CA VAL A 77 3.40 -11.95 14.07
C VAL A 77 4.36 -11.99 12.88
N ASP A 78 4.83 -13.18 12.51
CA ASP A 78 5.82 -13.33 11.43
C ASP A 78 5.23 -12.92 10.08
N ASP A 79 3.98 -13.30 9.79
CA ASP A 79 3.27 -12.91 8.58
C ASP A 79 3.05 -11.39 8.53
N LEU A 80 2.62 -10.79 9.63
CA LEU A 80 2.45 -9.35 9.74
C LEU A 80 3.78 -8.62 9.52
N ILE A 81 4.87 -9.09 10.14
CA ILE A 81 6.22 -8.52 9.95
C ILE A 81 6.63 -8.62 8.47
N ALA A 82 6.38 -9.75 7.81
CA ALA A 82 6.72 -9.92 6.40
C ALA A 82 5.93 -8.96 5.49
N LEU A 83 4.62 -8.83 5.69
CA LEU A 83 3.76 -7.92 4.92
C LEU A 83 4.15 -6.45 5.12
N LEU A 84 4.38 -6.03 6.36
CA LEU A 84 4.78 -4.66 6.68
C LEU A 84 6.19 -4.34 6.20
N GLY A 85 7.13 -5.27 6.38
CA GLY A 85 8.50 -5.14 5.88
C GLY A 85 8.53 -4.99 4.37
N TYR A 86 7.76 -5.81 3.65
CA TYR A 86 7.57 -5.67 2.21
C TYR A 86 7.04 -4.27 1.83
N TYR A 87 5.98 -3.80 2.51
CA TYR A 87 5.37 -2.52 2.17
C TYR A 87 6.33 -1.34 2.41
N VAL A 88 6.96 -1.29 3.60
CA VAL A 88 7.83 -0.19 4.02
C VAL A 88 9.10 -0.10 3.18
N GLU A 89 9.72 -1.24 2.84
CA GLU A 89 11.01 -1.29 2.15
C GLU A 89 10.88 -1.27 0.62
N ILE A 90 9.85 -1.95 0.08
CA ILE A 90 9.75 -2.21 -1.36
C ILE A 90 8.58 -1.45 -1.97
N ALA A 91 7.34 -1.70 -1.52
CA ALA A 91 6.14 -1.15 -2.15
C ALA A 91 6.13 0.39 -2.12
N PHE A 92 6.46 0.98 -0.96
CA PHE A 92 6.58 2.43 -0.78
C PHE A 92 7.55 3.07 -1.77
N SER A 93 8.77 2.51 -1.90
CA SER A 93 9.80 3.04 -2.79
C SER A 93 9.37 2.98 -4.26
N ASN A 94 8.73 1.87 -4.64
CA ASN A 94 8.22 1.65 -5.99
C ASN A 94 7.08 2.61 -6.34
N GLU A 95 6.10 2.78 -5.45
CA GLU A 95 5.00 3.72 -5.66
C GLU A 95 5.51 5.16 -5.68
N ARG A 96 6.39 5.54 -4.76
CA ARG A 96 6.94 6.91 -4.72
C ARG A 96 7.67 7.26 -6.02
N LYS A 97 8.51 6.37 -6.55
CA LYS A 97 9.18 6.58 -7.84
C LYS A 97 8.17 6.76 -8.96
N LEU A 98 7.13 5.93 -8.98
CA LEU A 98 6.07 5.99 -9.97
C LEU A 98 5.28 7.30 -9.89
N LEU A 99 4.86 7.74 -8.69
CA LEU A 99 4.18 9.02 -8.48
C LEU A 99 5.01 10.20 -9.00
N LEU A 100 6.32 10.20 -8.77
CA LEU A 100 7.21 11.23 -9.29
C LEU A 100 7.29 11.22 -10.83
N GLU A 101 7.13 10.06 -11.48
CA GLU A 101 6.99 9.99 -12.93
C GLU A 101 5.61 10.48 -13.40
N VAL A 102 4.55 10.14 -12.68
CA VAL A 102 3.16 10.57 -12.94
C VAL A 102 3.00 12.08 -12.78
N ARG A 103 3.79 12.73 -11.92
CA ARG A 103 3.81 14.18 -11.70
C ARG A 103 3.98 15.01 -12.98
N LYS A 104 4.59 14.42 -14.02
CA LYS A 104 4.74 15.07 -15.34
C LYS A 104 3.42 15.26 -16.08
N PHE A 105 2.36 14.57 -15.66
CA PHE A 105 1.07 14.54 -16.32
C PHE A 105 -0.05 15.12 -15.46
N ILE A 106 -0.05 14.85 -14.15
CA ILE A 106 -1.11 15.25 -13.22
C ILE A 106 -0.51 15.69 -11.88
N ASN A 107 -1.26 16.48 -11.09
CA ASN A 107 -0.85 16.80 -9.72
C ASN A 107 -0.97 15.55 -8.83
N ILE A 108 0.07 15.29 -8.03
CA ILE A 108 0.23 14.12 -7.17
C ILE A 108 0.68 14.49 -5.74
N ASP A 109 0.63 15.76 -5.37
CA ASP A 109 1.15 16.19 -4.06
C ASP A 109 0.37 15.53 -2.90
N ASN A 110 -0.96 15.44 -3.01
CA ASN A 110 -1.79 14.70 -2.04
C ASN A 110 -1.48 13.20 -2.05
N ASP A 111 -1.19 12.61 -3.23
CA ASP A 111 -0.85 11.20 -3.34
C ASP A 111 0.44 10.87 -2.57
N ILE A 112 1.45 11.75 -2.67
CA ILE A 112 2.71 11.59 -1.93
C ILE A 112 2.47 11.72 -0.43
N GLU A 113 1.64 12.67 -0.01
CA GLU A 113 1.33 12.86 1.40
C GLU A 113 0.65 11.63 2.00
N GLU A 114 -0.39 11.12 1.34
CA GLU A 114 -1.09 9.90 1.74
C GLU A 114 -0.15 8.70 1.78
N LEU A 115 0.70 8.53 0.75
CA LEU A 115 1.69 7.46 0.70
C LEU A 115 2.67 7.50 1.90
N ASN A 116 3.15 8.69 2.26
CA ASN A 116 4.02 8.84 3.43
C ASN A 116 3.27 8.47 4.71
N ARG A 117 2.03 8.93 4.89
CA ARG A 117 1.21 8.59 6.06
C ARG A 117 1.02 7.07 6.18
N THR A 118 0.68 6.38 5.09
CA THR A 118 0.52 4.92 5.10
C THR A 118 1.82 4.21 5.47
N ARG A 119 2.97 4.68 4.96
CA ARG A 119 4.28 4.13 5.33
C ARG A 119 4.61 4.36 6.80
N ASP A 120 4.34 5.54 7.32
CA ASP A 120 4.63 5.89 8.71
C ASP A 120 3.80 5.01 9.67
N THR A 121 2.51 4.82 9.37
CA THR A 121 1.63 3.90 10.12
C THR A 121 2.12 2.44 10.03
N ALA A 122 2.50 1.96 8.84
CA ALA A 122 3.06 0.61 8.69
C ALA A 122 4.35 0.43 9.50
N SER A 123 5.22 1.45 9.51
CA SER A 123 6.48 1.45 10.26
C SER A 123 6.25 1.45 11.77
N GLU A 124 5.24 2.18 12.24
CA GLU A 124 4.85 2.19 13.65
C GLU A 124 4.39 0.80 14.11
N ILE A 125 3.52 0.15 13.33
CA ILE A 125 3.06 -1.22 13.64
C ILE A 125 4.26 -2.17 13.64
N LEU A 126 5.12 -2.10 12.62
CA LEU A 126 6.30 -2.97 12.52
C LEU A 126 7.22 -2.83 13.74
N ALA A 127 7.47 -1.60 14.20
CA ALA A 127 8.28 -1.32 15.38
C ALA A 127 7.65 -1.90 16.66
N ARG A 128 6.33 -1.71 16.84
CA ARG A 128 5.58 -2.26 17.99
C ARG A 128 5.67 -3.79 18.02
N THR A 129 5.41 -4.44 16.89
CA THR A 129 5.41 -5.90 16.79
C THR A 129 6.80 -6.48 17.03
N SER A 130 7.84 -5.90 16.41
CA SER A 130 9.23 -6.36 16.55
C SER A 130 9.78 -6.20 17.98
N SER A 131 9.33 -5.18 18.71
CA SER A 131 9.73 -4.95 20.11
C SER A 131 9.10 -5.92 21.11
N THR A 132 7.97 -6.55 20.74
CA THR A 132 7.23 -7.47 21.61
C THR A 132 7.82 -8.88 21.59
N THR A 133 8.47 -9.28 20.49
CA THR A 133 9.08 -10.62 20.32
C THR A 133 10.35 -10.85 21.16
N ILE A 134 10.90 -9.82 21.83
CA ILE A 134 12.15 -9.89 22.62
C ILE A 134 11.89 -10.10 24.13
N ARG A 135 10.65 -10.34 24.56
CA ARG A 135 10.30 -10.69 25.95
C ARG A 135 9.84 -12.13 26.08
#